data_AF-A0A2G9SMB0-F1
#
_entry.id   AF-A0A2G9SMB0-F1
#
_cell.length_a   1.000
_cell.length_b   1.000
_cell.length_c   1.000
_cell.angle_alpha   90.00
_cell.angle_beta   90.00
_cell.angle_gamma   90.00
#
_symmetry.space_group_name_H-M   'P 1'
#
loop_
_entity.id
_entity.type
_entity.pdbx_description
1 polymer ?
#
loop_
_entity_poly.entity_id
_entity_poly.type
_entity_poly.pdbx_seq_one_letter_code
_entity_poly.pdbx_strand_id
1 'polypeptide(L)'
;MLSDEEVIYETRNGKRKSLKYSEIQRIYREPLTYNPPKSYHIIGLIDSIRVDSISIKENLPDFEKVLQRIAEKTNRKIERPT
;
A
#
# COMPACT_ATOMS: atom_id res chain seq x y z
N MET A 1 -4.36 -9.21 -0.99
CA MET A 1 -5.18 -9.52 -2.19
C MET A 1 -5.64 -8.21 -2.81
N LEU A 2 -5.68 -8.13 -4.15
CA LEU A 2 -6.31 -7.02 -4.86
C LEU A 2 -7.70 -7.48 -5.30
N SER A 3 -8.72 -6.68 -4.98
CA SER A 3 -10.07 -6.86 -5.55
C SER A 3 -10.30 -5.81 -6.64
N ASP A 4 -11.52 -5.74 -7.16
CA ASP A 4 -11.86 -4.74 -8.18
C ASP A 4 -11.83 -3.32 -7.63
N GLU A 5 -12.22 -3.12 -6.36
CA GLU A 5 -12.45 -1.81 -5.74
C GLU A 5 -11.55 -1.49 -4.55
N GLU A 6 -10.95 -2.50 -3.90
CA GLU A 6 -10.16 -2.33 -2.69
C GLU A 6 -8.89 -3.20 -2.65
N VAL A 7 -7.90 -2.69 -1.91
CA VAL A 7 -6.75 -3.47 -1.44
C VAL A 7 -7.14 -4.14 -0.14
N ILE A 8 -7.02 -5.47 -0.08
CA ILE A 8 -7.34 -6.27 1.10
C ILE A 8 -6.06 -6.86 1.66
N TYR A 9 -5.80 -6.62 2.94
CA TYR A 9 -4.71 -7.21 3.69
C TYR A 9 -5.26 -8.05 4.85
N GLU A 10 -4.87 -9.31 4.89
CA GLU A 10 -5.15 -10.17 6.03
C GLU A 10 -3.91 -10.20 6.92
N THR A 11 -4.10 -9.76 8.17
CA THR A 11 -3.03 -9.77 9.17
C THR A 11 -2.77 -11.20 9.67
N ARG A 12 -1.61 -11.42 10.28
CA ARG A 12 -1.24 -12.72 10.88
C ARG A 12 -2.23 -13.22 11.95
N ASN A 13 -3.03 -12.34 12.53
CA ASN A 13 -4.00 -12.66 13.57
C ASN A 13 -5.40 -12.90 12.99
N GLY A 14 -5.53 -13.06 11.66
CA GLY A 14 -6.82 -13.26 10.97
C GLY A 14 -7.67 -11.99 10.86
N LYS A 15 -7.18 -10.83 11.30
CA LYS A 15 -7.90 -9.57 11.11
C LYS A 15 -7.76 -9.13 9.65
N ARG A 16 -8.89 -8.91 8.97
CA ARG A 16 -8.95 -8.29 7.65
C ARG A 16 -8.89 -6.77 7.78
N LYS A 17 -8.03 -6.17 6.98
CA LYS A 17 -7.93 -4.73 6.74
C LYS A 17 -8.20 -4.49 5.27
N SER A 18 -8.99 -3.48 4.94
CA SER A 18 -9.18 -3.09 3.55
C SER A 18 -9.13 -1.59 3.38
N LEU A 19 -8.81 -1.18 2.15
CA LEU A 19 -8.61 0.23 1.80
C LEU A 19 -9.07 0.41 0.35
N LYS A 20 -10.10 1.23 0.13
CA LYS A 20 -10.68 1.40 -1.20
C LYS A 20 -9.73 2.19 -2.09
N TYR A 21 -9.72 1.89 -3.39
CA TYR A 21 -8.87 2.65 -4.33
C TYR A 21 -9.19 4.14 -4.33
N SER A 22 -10.45 4.52 -4.15
CA SER A 22 -10.88 5.92 -4.05
C SER A 22 -10.37 6.64 -2.80
N GLU A 23 -10.03 5.90 -1.75
CA GLU A 23 -9.51 6.45 -0.49
C GLU A 23 -7.99 6.65 -0.56
N ILE A 24 -7.29 5.98 -1.48
CA ILE A 24 -5.82 6.02 -1.59
C ILE A 24 -5.36 7.40 -2.08
N GLN A 25 -4.59 8.06 -1.21
CA GLN A 25 -4.00 9.37 -1.50
C GLN A 25 -2.54 9.25 -1.91
N ARG A 26 -1.78 8.35 -1.29
CA ARG A 26 -0.33 8.26 -1.49
C ARG A 26 0.17 6.82 -1.49
N ILE A 27 1.23 6.60 -2.25
CA ILE A 27 1.99 5.35 -2.25
C ILE A 27 3.45 5.76 -2.16
N TYR A 28 4.13 5.47 -1.05
CA TYR A 28 5.52 5.89 -0.87
C TYR A 28 6.40 4.78 -0.33
N ARG A 29 7.68 4.79 -0.70
CA ARG A 29 8.70 3.92 -0.12
C ARG A 29 9.36 4.62 1.07
N GLU A 30 9.51 3.91 2.18
CA GLU A 30 10.29 4.44 3.31
C GLU A 30 11.76 4.69 2.92
N PRO A 31 12.40 5.76 3.42
CA PRO A 31 13.84 5.94 3.32
C PRO A 31 14.55 4.77 4.00
N LEU A 32 15.60 4.24 3.36
CA LEU A 32 16.41 3.17 3.95
C LEU A 32 17.25 3.74 5.09
N THR A 33 16.99 3.32 6.32
CA THR A 33 17.76 3.75 7.49
C THR A 33 18.87 2.77 7.88
N TYR A 34 18.64 1.44 7.76
CA TYR A 34 19.64 0.41 8.10
C TYR A 34 19.37 -0.95 7.41
N ASN A 35 19.61 -1.02 6.10
CA ASN A 35 19.45 -2.21 5.23
C ASN A 35 18.30 -3.22 5.55
N PRO A 36 17.05 -2.81 5.87
CA PRO A 36 15.94 -3.75 5.86
C PRO A 36 15.38 -3.90 4.43
N PRO A 37 14.61 -4.97 4.16
CA PRO A 37 13.86 -5.06 2.91
C PRO A 37 12.98 -3.82 2.71
N LYS A 38 12.98 -3.26 1.49
CA LYS A 38 12.21 -2.05 1.17
C LYS A 38 10.74 -2.24 1.53
N SER A 39 10.18 -1.23 2.20
CA SER A 39 8.77 -1.18 2.57
C SER A 39 8.09 -0.02 1.86
N TYR A 40 6.95 -0.33 1.24
CA TYR A 40 6.08 0.61 0.55
C TYR A 40 4.78 0.76 1.34
N HIS A 41 4.37 1.99 1.60
CA HIS A 41 3.16 2.31 2.36
C HIS A 41 2.12 2.91 1.43
N ILE A 42 0.94 2.32 1.45
CA ILE A 42 -0.26 2.81 0.77
C ILE A 42 -1.09 3.53 1.82
N ILE A 43 -1.28 4.83 1.65
CA ILE A 43 -1.98 5.69 2.60
C ILE A 43 -3.37 6.01 2.06
N GLY A 44 -4.37 5.68 2.86
CA GLY A 44 -5.78 5.97 2.60
C GLY A 44 -6.35 7.01 3.56
N LEU A 45 -7.22 7.87 3.05
CA LEU A 45 -8.06 8.75 3.86
C LEU A 45 -9.47 8.14 3.88
N ILE A 46 -9.83 7.48 4.99
CA ILE A 46 -11.10 6.74 5.13
C ILE A 46 -12.27 7.73 5.26
N ASP A 47 -12.06 8.81 5.99
CA ASP A 47 -12.95 9.97 6.06
C ASP A 47 -12.13 11.24 6.32
N SER A 48 -12.78 12.39 6.50
CA SER A 48 -12.12 13.69 6.64
C SER A 48 -11.07 13.79 7.75
N ILE A 49 -10.99 12.82 8.68
CA ILE A 49 -10.11 12.85 9.85
C ILE A 49 -9.26 11.58 9.96
N ARG A 50 -9.79 10.42 9.55
CA ARG A 50 -9.13 9.12 9.73
C ARG A 50 -8.26 8.74 8.55
N VAL A 51 -6.98 8.56 8.83
CA VAL A 51 -6.00 8.00 7.91
C VAL A 51 -5.70 6.57 8.29
N ASP A 52 -5.55 5.71 7.28
CA ASP A 52 -5.10 4.33 7.47
C ASP A 52 -4.05 3.94 6.44
N SER A 53 -3.31 2.87 6.72
CA SER A 53 -2.21 2.44 5.87
C SER A 53 -2.06 0.93 5.71
N ILE A 54 -1.65 0.49 4.53
CA ILE A 54 -1.22 -0.88 4.26
C ILE A 54 0.24 -0.85 3.81
N SER A 55 1.08 -1.64 4.47
CA SER A 55 2.49 -1.77 4.11
C SER A 55 2.73 -3.02 3.28
N ILE A 56 3.39 -2.86 2.14
CA ILE A 56 3.86 -3.93 1.26
C ILE A 56 5.38 -3.98 1.34
N LYS A 57 5.92 -5.15 1.67
CA LYS A 57 7.37 -5.38 1.73
C LYS A 57 7.85 -6.06 0.46
N GLU A 58 9.10 -5.78 0.05
CA GLU A 58 9.69 -6.37 -1.16
C GLU A 58 9.84 -7.90 -1.12
N ASN A 59 9.83 -8.50 0.06
CA ASN A 59 9.87 -9.96 0.22
C ASN A 59 8.51 -10.63 -0.01
N LEU A 60 7.45 -9.86 -0.27
CA LEU A 60 6.17 -10.40 -0.71
C LEU A 60 6.31 -10.86 -2.18
N PRO A 61 5.86 -12.09 -2.52
CA PRO A 61 5.80 -12.52 -3.91
C PRO A 61 5.03 -11.51 -4.78
N ASP A 62 5.54 -11.22 -5.97
CA ASP A 62 4.94 -10.30 -6.93
C ASP A 62 4.68 -8.87 -6.41
N PHE A 63 5.41 -8.41 -5.37
CA PHE A 63 5.16 -7.09 -4.77
C PHE A 63 5.18 -5.94 -5.79
N GLU A 64 6.06 -5.98 -6.79
CA GLU A 64 6.13 -4.95 -7.84
C GLU A 64 4.86 -4.90 -8.69
N LYS A 65 4.35 -6.07 -9.11
CA LYS A 65 3.10 -6.17 -9.87
C LYS A 65 1.92 -5.67 -9.05
N VAL A 66 1.90 -5.99 -7.76
CA VAL A 66 0.87 -5.50 -6.83
C VAL A 66 0.92 -3.97 -6.73
N LEU A 67 2.09 -3.40 -6.48
CA LEU A 67 2.28 -1.96 -6.38
C LEU A 67 1.90 -1.24 -7.68
N GLN A 68 2.32 -1.78 -8.83
CA GLN A 68 2.00 -1.23 -10.14
C GLN A 68 0.48 -1.23 -10.39
N ARG A 69 -0.22 -2.34 -10.11
CA ARG A 69 -1.68 -2.41 -10.28
C ARG A 69 -2.41 -1.42 -9.38
N ILE A 70 -1.95 -1.22 -8.14
CA ILE A 70 -2.53 -0.22 -7.23
C ILE A 70 -2.28 1.18 -7.77
N ALA A 71 -1.07 1.48 -8.23
CA ALA A 71 -0.73 2.76 -8.84
C ALA A 71 -1.60 3.06 -10.07
N GLU A 72 -1.80 2.08 -10.95
CA GLU A 72 -2.67 2.17 -12.14
C GLU A 72 -4.13 2.41 -11.76
N LYS A 73 -4.69 1.57 -10.85
CA LYS A 73 -6.09 1.69 -10.42
C LYS A 73 -6.41 2.99 -9.68
N THR A 74 -5.42 3.60 -9.03
CA THR A 74 -5.58 4.84 -8.26
C THR A 74 -5.12 6.08 -9.03
N ASN A 75 -4.53 5.91 -10.21
CA ASN A 75 -3.83 6.97 -10.95
C ASN A 75 -2.82 7.73 -10.07
N ARG A 76 -2.07 7.00 -9.22
CA ARG A 76 -1.05 7.57 -8.31
C ARG A 76 0.33 7.09 -8.72
N LYS A 77 1.33 7.96 -8.54
CA LYS A 77 2.74 7.58 -8.70
C LYS A 77 3.26 6.97 -7.41
N ILE A 78 4.18 6.00 -7.54
CA ILE A 78 4.92 5.46 -6.40
C ILE A 78 6.06 6.43 -6.07
N GLU A 79 5.95 7.12 -4.95
CA GLU A 79 6.97 8.03 -4.44
C GLU A 79 8.17 7.23 -3.94
N ARG A 80 9.36 7.51 -4.48
CA ARG A 80 10.60 6.84 -4.12
C ARG A 80 11.58 7.88 -3.57
N PRO A 81 12.16 7.69 -2.37
CA PRO A 81 13.24 8.55 -1.89
C PRO A 81 14.40 8.46 -2.87
N THR A 82 14.96 9.62 -3.19
CA THR A 82 16.08 9.84 -4.11
C THR A 82 17.35 9.18 -3.60
#